data_AF-A0A7V9BQP6-F1
#
_entry.id   AF-A0A7V9BQP6-F1
#
_cell.length_a   1.000
_cell.length_b   1.000
_cell.length_c   1.000
_cell.angle_alpha   90.00
_cell.angle_beta   90.00
_cell.angle_gamma   90.00
#
_symmetry.space_group_name_H-M   'P 1'
#
loop_
_entity.id
_entity.type
_entity.pdbx_description
1 polymer ?
#
loop_
_entity_poly.entity_id
_entity_poly.type
_entity_poly.pdbx_seq_one_letter_code
_entity_poly.pdbx_strand_id
1 'polypeptide(L)'
;ELANSTSTLADDPSYKKAAEALGGDFAVSGYVSIPPVVALVESFAPVDPAYEKDVKPFLDAARFVVSGARVDGDEVMQRVVIGIE
;
A
#
# COMPACT_ATOMS: atom_id res chain seq x y z
N GLU A 1 -17.55 -2.99 -21.06
CA GLU A 1 -18.24 -2.99 -19.76
C GLU A 1 -17.25 -2.60 -18.68
N LEU A 2 -17.44 -1.45 -18.03
CA LEU A 2 -16.71 -1.11 -16.81
C LEU A 2 -17.32 -1.99 -15.72
N ALA A 3 -16.52 -2.88 -15.16
CA ALA A 3 -16.97 -3.93 -14.25
C ALA A 3 -17.86 -3.37 -13.13
N ASN A 4 -19.12 -3.82 -13.08
CA ASN A 4 -19.94 -3.77 -11.86
C ASN A 4 -19.42 -4.87 -10.90
N SER A 5 -18.18 -4.70 -10.45
CA SER A 5 -17.64 -5.49 -9.35
C SER A 5 -18.21 -4.89 -8.06
N THR A 6 -19.18 -5.57 -7.45
CA THR A 6 -19.72 -5.21 -6.13
C THR A 6 -18.68 -5.30 -5.01
N SER A 7 -17.49 -5.84 -5.30
CA SER A 7 -16.36 -5.86 -4.38
C SER A 7 -15.71 -4.49 -4.29
N THR A 8 -15.68 -3.94 -3.10
CA THR A 8 -14.98 -2.69 -2.79
C THR A 8 -13.55 -3.00 -2.36
N LEU A 9 -12.70 -1.97 -2.34
CA LEU A 9 -11.37 -2.08 -1.74
C LEU A 9 -11.46 -2.47 -0.26
N ALA A 10 -12.53 -2.07 0.43
CA ALA A 10 -12.75 -2.41 1.82
C ALA A 10 -13.04 -3.91 2.04
N ASP A 11 -13.32 -4.67 0.98
CA ASP A 11 -13.50 -6.12 1.06
C ASP A 11 -12.17 -6.90 0.98
N ASP A 12 -11.10 -6.25 0.49
CA ASP A 12 -9.78 -6.86 0.33
C ASP A 12 -9.10 -7.10 1.70
N PRO A 13 -8.65 -8.34 2.00
CA PRO A 13 -8.00 -8.65 3.27
C PRO A 13 -6.69 -7.87 3.53
N SER A 14 -5.94 -7.54 2.48
CA SER A 14 -4.69 -6.79 2.62
C SER A 14 -4.98 -5.33 2.94
N TYR A 15 -6.02 -4.75 2.34
CA TYR A 15 -6.51 -3.43 2.71
C TYR A 15 -6.99 -3.39 4.17
N LYS A 16 -7.77 -4.37 4.63
CA LYS A 16 -8.24 -4.45 6.02
C LYS A 16 -7.07 -4.46 7.00
N LYS A 17 -6.07 -5.34 6.77
CA LYS A 17 -4.86 -5.41 7.60
C LYS A 17 -4.09 -4.08 7.61
N ALA A 18 -4.02 -3.40 6.47
CA ALA A 18 -3.35 -2.11 6.37
C ALA A 18 -4.11 -1.01 7.14
N ALA A 19 -5.44 -0.94 7.00
CA ALA A 19 -6.29 -0.01 7.73
C ALA A 19 -6.21 -0.25 9.26
N GLU A 20 -6.20 -1.51 9.69
CA GLU A 20 -5.98 -1.88 11.10
C GLU A 20 -4.61 -1.41 11.60
N ALA A 21 -3.56 -1.59 10.80
CA ALA A 21 -2.20 -1.15 11.15
C ALA A 21 -2.05 0.38 11.21
N LEU A 22 -2.84 1.11 10.41
CA LEU A 22 -2.88 2.58 10.46
C LEU A 22 -3.48 3.10 11.78
N GLY A 23 -4.40 2.35 12.39
CA GLY A 23 -5.11 2.71 13.61
C GLY A 23 -6.48 3.32 13.31
N GLY A 24 -7.49 2.92 14.10
CA GLY A 24 -8.91 3.23 13.83
C GLY A 24 -9.30 4.70 13.97
N ASP A 25 -8.42 5.54 14.51
CA ASP A 25 -8.58 6.98 14.64
C ASP A 25 -8.08 7.77 13.41
N PHE A 26 -7.39 7.12 12.48
CA PHE A 26 -6.93 7.73 11.23
C PHE A 26 -7.85 7.33 10.06
N ALA A 27 -8.33 8.33 9.31
CA ALA A 27 -9.01 8.07 8.06
C ALA A 27 -7.96 7.72 6.98
N VAL A 28 -8.12 6.57 6.32
CA VAL A 28 -7.25 6.15 5.21
C VAL A 28 -7.38 7.17 4.07
N SER A 29 -6.26 7.78 3.69
CA SER A 29 -6.16 8.74 2.58
C SER A 29 -5.44 8.16 1.37
N GLY A 30 -4.70 7.06 1.55
CA GLY A 30 -4.00 6.39 0.47
C GLY A 30 -3.60 4.96 0.84
N TYR A 31 -3.67 4.06 -0.12
CA TYR A 31 -3.30 2.66 0.03
C TYR A 31 -2.64 2.16 -1.26
N VAL A 32 -1.54 1.43 -1.12
CA VAL A 32 -0.84 0.76 -2.21
C VAL A 32 -0.51 -0.67 -1.76
N SER A 33 -0.96 -1.65 -2.54
CA SER A 33 -0.47 -3.04 -2.43
C SER A 33 0.81 -3.15 -3.25
N ILE A 34 1.92 -3.52 -2.59
CA ILE A 34 3.24 -3.49 -3.21
C ILE A 34 3.44 -4.64 -4.21
N PRO A 35 3.10 -5.91 -3.90
CA PRO A 35 3.37 -7.02 -4.82
C PRO A 35 2.74 -6.86 -6.22
N PRO A 36 1.47 -6.41 -6.36
CA PRO A 36 0.89 -6.17 -7.68
C PRO A 36 1.58 -5.04 -8.46
N VAL A 37 2.03 -3.99 -7.77
CA VAL A 37 2.74 -2.87 -8.40
C VAL A 37 4.11 -3.33 -8.90
N VAL A 38 4.84 -4.11 -8.11
CA VAL A 38 6.14 -4.69 -8.49
C VAL A 38 5.98 -5.58 -9.72
N ALA A 39 5.04 -6.53 -9.68
CA ALA A 39 4.77 -7.42 -10.81
C ALA A 39 4.39 -6.66 -12.08
N LEU A 40 3.64 -5.57 -11.94
CA LEU A 40 3.27 -4.70 -13.06
C LEU A 40 4.51 -4.02 -13.66
N VAL A 41 5.36 -3.41 -12.83
CA VAL A 41 6.59 -2.72 -13.29
C VAL A 41 7.53 -3.71 -14.00
N GLU A 42 7.73 -4.90 -13.43
CA GLU A 42 8.56 -5.95 -14.00
C GLU A 42 8.01 -6.50 -15.33
N SER A 43 6.71 -6.36 -15.57
CA SER A 43 6.09 -6.77 -16.85
C SER A 43 6.32 -5.80 -18.01
N PHE A 44 6.61 -4.52 -17.72
CA PHE A 44 6.70 -3.46 -18.73
C PHE A 44 8.10 -3.16 -19.23
N ALA A 45 9.14 -3.47 -18.45
CA ALA A 45 10.50 -3.06 -18.78
C ALA A 45 11.55 -4.10 -18.35
N PRO A 46 12.69 -4.20 -19.08
CA PRO A 46 13.85 -4.90 -18.56
C PRO A 46 14.31 -4.20 -17.28
N VAL A 47 14.39 -4.97 -16.20
CA VAL A 47 14.90 -4.52 -14.91
C VAL A 47 16.43 -4.43 -14.94
N ASP A 48 16.96 -3.32 -14.45
CA ASP A 48 18.40 -3.08 -14.31
C ASP A 48 19.01 -4.07 -13.30
N PRO A 49 20.23 -4.62 -13.53
CA PRO A 49 20.92 -5.44 -12.53
C PRO A 49 21.02 -4.81 -11.12
N ALA A 50 21.11 -3.47 -11.02
CA ALA A 50 21.08 -2.75 -9.75
C ALA A 50 19.70 -2.80 -9.08
N TYR A 51 18.60 -2.83 -9.84
CA TYR A 51 17.26 -3.03 -9.27
C TYR A 51 17.16 -4.41 -8.60
N GLU A 52 17.56 -5.46 -9.31
CA GLU A 52 17.52 -6.84 -8.80
C GLU A 52 18.35 -7.01 -7.52
N LYS A 53 19.53 -6.38 -7.48
CA LYS A 53 20.47 -6.54 -6.37
C LYS A 53 20.16 -5.63 -5.18
N ASP A 54 19.87 -4.36 -5.44
CA ASP A 54 19.89 -3.32 -4.40
C ASP A 54 18.48 -2.86 -3.98
N VAL A 55 17.45 -3.12 -4.80
CA VAL A 55 16.07 -2.62 -4.56
C VAL A 55 15.09 -3.76 -4.32
N LYS A 56 15.09 -4.77 -5.18
CA LYS A 56 14.16 -5.89 -5.14
C LYS A 56 14.07 -6.58 -3.77
N PRO A 57 15.16 -6.79 -3.01
CA PRO A 57 15.07 -7.40 -1.67
C PRO A 57 14.17 -6.63 -0.70
N PHE A 58 14.13 -5.29 -0.80
CA PHE A 58 13.27 -4.46 0.05
C PHE A 58 11.81 -4.47 -0.43
N LEU A 59 11.60 -4.54 -1.74
CA LEU A 59 10.26 -4.62 -2.34
C LEU A 59 9.61 -5.98 -2.10
N ASP A 60 10.39 -7.06 -2.12
CA ASP A 60 9.92 -8.42 -1.85
C ASP A 60 9.45 -8.59 -0.39
N ALA A 61 10.09 -7.89 0.55
CA ALA A 61 9.68 -7.86 1.95
C ALA A 61 8.44 -6.97 2.20
N ALA A 62 8.21 -5.97 1.36
CA ALA A 62 7.12 -5.01 1.52
C ALA A 62 5.78 -5.56 1.01
N ARG A 63 4.72 -5.38 1.81
CA ARG A 63 3.36 -5.87 1.49
C ARG A 63 2.41 -4.76 1.12
N PHE A 64 2.43 -3.67 1.88
CA PHE A 64 1.59 -2.52 1.62
C PHE A 64 2.23 -1.24 2.13
N VAL A 65 1.78 -0.13 1.57
CA VAL A 65 1.92 1.19 2.15
C VAL A 65 0.53 1.75 2.35
N VAL A 66 0.24 2.23 3.56
CA VAL A 66 -1.02 2.90 3.87
C VAL A 66 -0.71 4.23 4.52
N SER A 67 -1.50 5.23 4.17
CA SER A 67 -1.42 6.55 4.76
C SER A 67 -2.80 7.01 5.17
N GLY A 68 -2.83 7.83 6.21
CA GLY A 68 -4.05 8.48 6.65
C GLY A 68 -3.78 9.70 7.48
N ALA A 69 -4.86 10.41 7.76
CA ALA A 69 -4.82 11.59 8.61
C ALA A 69 -5.97 11.57 9.61
N ARG A 70 -5.75 12.25 10.73
CA ARG A 70 -6.78 12.63 11.67
C ARG A 70 -6.62 14.12 12.02
N VAL A 71 -7.70 14.75 12.41
CA VAL A 71 -7.69 16.13 12.92
C VAL A 71 -7.79 16.05 14.44
N ASP A 72 -6.91 16.76 15.13
CA ASP A 72 -6.85 16.83 16.59
C ASP A 72 -6.81 18.31 17.01
N GLY A 73 -7.99 18.89 17.28
CA GLY A 73 -8.13 20.34 17.47
C GLY A 73 -7.75 21.11 16.20
N ASP A 74 -6.68 21.90 16.30
CA ASP A 74 -6.13 22.72 15.20
C ASP A 74 -4.96 22.01 14.47
N GLU A 75 -4.64 20.77 14.84
CA GLU A 75 -3.54 20.01 14.26
C GLU A 75 -4.03 18.92 13.31
N VAL A 76 -3.33 18.75 12.17
CA VAL A 76 -3.52 17.61 11.27
C VAL A 76 -2.40 16.62 11.54
N MET A 77 -2.77 15.47 12.07
CA MET A 77 -1.86 14.36 12.33
C MET A 77 -1.88 13.42 11.13
N GLN A 78 -0.75 13.26 10.46
CA GLN A 78 -0.58 12.31 9.36
C GLN A 78 0.20 11.09 9.83
N ARG A 79 -0.15 9.92 9.29
CA ARG A 79 0.55 8.67 9.55
C ARG A 79 0.76 7.90 8.25
N VAL A 80 1.95 7.33 8.10
CA VAL A 80 2.29 6.40 7.03
C VAL A 80 2.78 5.12 7.68
N VAL A 81 2.24 3.98 7.25
CA VAL A 81 2.63 2.65 7.73
C VAL A 81 3.06 1.82 6.53
N ILE A 82 4.22 1.19 6.68
CA ILE A 82 4.78 0.24 5.71
C ILE A 82 4.71 -1.14 6.35
N GLY A 83 3.93 -2.04 5.75
CA GLY A 83 3.85 -3.44 6.19
C GLY A 83 5.00 -4.24 5.60
N ILE A 84 5.82 -4.84 6.47
CA ILE A 84 6.92 -5.74 6.10
C ILE A 84 6.66 -7.17 6.60
N GLU A 85 7.25 -8.16 5.94
CA GLU A 85 7.30 -9.58 6.35
C GLU A 85 8.74 -10.06 6.51
#